data_AF-A0A9N9NG47-F1
#
_entry.id   AF-A0A9N9NG47-F1
#
_cell.length_a   1.000
_cell.length_b   1.000
_cell.length_c   1.000
_cell.angle_alpha   90.00
_cell.angle_beta   90.00
_cell.angle_gamma   90.00
#
_symmetry.space_group_name_H-M   'P 1'
#
loop_
_entity.id
_entity.type
_entity.pdbx_description
1 polymer ?
#
loop_
_entity_poly.entity_id
_entity_poly.type
_entity_poly.pdbx_seq_one_letter_code
_entity_poly.pdbx_strand_id
1 'polypeptide(L)'
;MNTGRAAQKCGPQTVVRAFDKLSIPDIEICCSQSDVQITKCVFILDDWTNTTSNNCTDFIQHSRIKDNIYCYLFETNNTYFFGNPDSGNNLTRPWVRNIDFYFKIDNITNITSKYISVGAISVQLMDPNFNPLWKEKAASIADLYENQTIKSQINAFAGIQNMTTLAYFTKQTIQTILPHDIFAIFGTTPNYHNISYLNVISKYFPLHPNEDVSAGNFHGHFNVGPGSFIHDVQSEKLSHTVLFALGLFGGGFGLISGIYILLFGQLRNNP
;
A
#
# COMPACT_ATOMS: atom_id res chain seq x y z
N MET A 1 -24.15 16.53 31.67
CA MET A 1 -23.04 17.33 31.11
C MET A 1 -22.04 16.38 30.47
N ASN A 2 -22.04 16.31 29.14
CA ASN A 2 -21.10 15.48 28.35
C ASN A 2 -19.74 16.16 28.31
N THR A 3 -18.75 15.61 29.00
CA THR A 3 -17.33 16.00 28.84
C THR A 3 -16.61 14.94 27.99
N GLY A 4 -16.95 14.90 26.70
CA GLY A 4 -16.12 14.22 25.70
C GLY A 4 -14.93 15.11 25.35
N ARG A 5 -13.85 15.06 26.15
CA ARG A 5 -12.57 15.65 25.74
C ARG A 5 -11.91 14.65 24.79
N ALA A 6 -11.92 14.98 23.50
CA ALA A 6 -11.12 14.30 22.50
C ALA A 6 -9.64 14.33 22.93
N ALA A 7 -9.06 13.15 23.10
CA ALA A 7 -7.62 13.01 23.30
C ALA A 7 -6.92 13.59 22.07
N GLN A 8 -6.04 14.57 22.28
CA GLN A 8 -5.20 15.13 21.24
C GLN A 8 -4.28 14.02 20.69
N LYS A 9 -4.17 13.86 19.37
CA LYS A 9 -3.28 12.85 18.78
C LYS A 9 -1.84 13.40 18.82
N CYS A 10 -0.90 12.63 19.37
CA CYS A 10 0.52 12.87 19.12
C CYS A 10 0.85 12.36 17.70
N GLY A 11 1.81 13.00 17.02
CA GLY A 11 2.22 12.61 15.67
C GLY A 11 2.64 11.14 15.56
N PRO A 12 2.44 10.50 14.40
CA PRO A 12 2.74 9.07 14.22
C PRO A 12 4.23 8.79 14.41
N GLN A 13 4.54 7.65 15.04
CA GLN A 13 5.93 7.14 15.07
C GLN A 13 6.16 6.23 13.87
N THR A 14 7.20 6.51 13.10
CA THR A 14 7.61 5.69 11.95
C THR A 14 8.68 4.70 12.38
N VAL A 15 8.40 3.41 12.24
CA VAL A 15 9.36 2.32 12.42
C VAL A 15 9.64 1.71 11.06
N VAL A 16 10.92 1.61 10.70
CA VAL A 16 11.37 0.99 9.46
C VAL A 16 11.61 -0.50 9.69
N ARG A 17 11.07 -1.39 8.85
CA ARG A 17 11.52 -2.79 8.82
C ARG A 17 11.76 -3.30 7.41
N ALA A 18 12.57 -4.35 7.30
CA ALA A 18 12.86 -5.01 6.03
C ALA A 18 12.03 -6.29 5.89
N PHE A 19 11.55 -6.58 4.68
CA PHE A 19 10.90 -7.84 4.34
C PHE A 19 11.84 -8.73 3.55
N ASP A 20 11.80 -10.04 3.82
CA ASP A 20 12.48 -11.05 3.00
C ASP A 20 11.77 -11.29 1.66
N LYS A 21 10.45 -11.09 1.63
CA LYS A 21 9.61 -11.21 0.43
C LYS A 21 8.40 -10.30 0.51
N LEU A 22 7.86 -9.92 -0.66
CA LEU A 22 6.64 -9.14 -0.79
C LEU A 22 5.63 -9.91 -1.64
N SER A 23 4.35 -9.93 -1.24
CA SER A 23 3.30 -10.44 -2.12
C SER A 23 3.19 -9.57 -3.37
N ILE A 24 2.91 -10.20 -4.51
CA ILE A 24 2.57 -9.46 -5.73
C ILE A 24 1.26 -8.71 -5.49
N PRO A 25 1.17 -7.41 -5.82
CA PRO A 25 -0.02 -6.61 -5.58
C PRO A 25 -1.21 -7.09 -6.41
N ASP A 26 -2.41 -6.81 -5.90
CA ASP A 26 -3.63 -6.87 -6.71
C ASP A 26 -3.57 -5.69 -7.70
N ILE A 27 -3.77 -5.96 -8.99
CA ILE A 27 -3.61 -4.94 -10.06
C ILE A 27 -4.96 -4.76 -10.75
N GLU A 28 -5.53 -3.56 -10.62
CA GLU A 28 -6.67 -3.16 -11.44
C GLU A 28 -6.18 -2.48 -12.71
N ILE A 29 -6.71 -2.90 -13.86
CA ILE A 29 -6.39 -2.37 -15.18
C ILE A 29 -7.69 -1.91 -15.81
N CYS A 30 -7.84 -0.60 -16.02
CA CYS A 30 -9.04 0.00 -16.56
C CYS A 30 -8.77 0.74 -17.87
N CYS A 31 -9.73 0.68 -18.77
CA CYS A 31 -9.74 1.46 -20.00
C CYS A 31 -11.10 2.12 -20.18
N SER A 32 -11.11 3.42 -20.47
CA SER A 32 -12.34 4.17 -20.76
C SER A 32 -12.59 4.18 -22.26
N GLN A 33 -13.85 4.07 -22.67
CA GLN A 33 -14.31 4.15 -24.08
C GLN A 33 -13.88 2.99 -24.98
N SER A 34 -13.06 2.07 -24.50
CA SER A 34 -12.70 0.84 -25.23
C SER A 34 -12.40 -0.25 -24.24
N ASP A 35 -12.60 -1.48 -24.68
CA ASP A 35 -12.07 -2.64 -23.98
C ASP A 35 -10.53 -2.72 -24.13
N VAL A 36 -9.89 -3.43 -23.19
CA VAL A 36 -8.45 -3.66 -23.12
C VAL A 36 -8.17 -5.15 -22.95
N GLN A 37 -7.24 -5.66 -23.74
CA GLN A 37 -6.76 -7.02 -23.66
C GLN A 37 -5.32 -7.05 -23.16
N ILE A 38 -5.06 -7.79 -22.09
CA ILE A 38 -3.69 -8.13 -21.72
C ILE A 38 -3.28 -9.33 -22.56
N THR A 39 -2.34 -9.11 -23.47
CA THR A 39 -1.92 -10.07 -24.49
C THR A 39 -0.96 -11.11 -23.93
N LYS A 40 -0.09 -10.71 -23.00
CA LYS A 40 0.81 -11.59 -22.26
C LYS A 40 1.29 -10.93 -20.98
N CYS A 41 1.58 -11.76 -19.99
CA CYS A 41 2.35 -11.39 -18.80
C CYS A 41 3.60 -12.25 -18.74
N VAL A 42 4.71 -11.62 -18.42
CA VAL A 42 6.01 -12.27 -18.29
C VAL A 42 6.50 -12.05 -16.87
N PHE A 43 6.58 -13.14 -16.12
CA PHE A 43 7.20 -13.16 -14.80
C PHE A 43 8.69 -13.35 -15.01
N ILE A 44 9.45 -12.30 -14.76
CA ILE A 44 10.92 -12.35 -14.79
C ILE A 44 11.38 -12.78 -13.41
N LEU A 45 12.12 -13.87 -13.36
CA LEU A 45 12.62 -14.45 -12.13
C LEU A 45 14.00 -13.90 -11.76
N ASP A 46 14.42 -14.07 -10.51
CA ASP A 46 15.72 -13.58 -10.02
C ASP A 46 16.94 -14.20 -10.73
N ASP A 47 16.78 -15.37 -11.33
CA ASP A 47 17.80 -16.01 -12.17
C ASP A 47 17.76 -15.57 -13.63
N TRP A 48 16.96 -14.53 -13.94
CA TRP A 48 16.72 -13.99 -15.27
C TRP A 48 16.03 -14.96 -16.25
N THR A 49 15.49 -16.05 -15.73
CA THR A 49 14.57 -16.88 -16.52
C THR A 49 13.17 -16.25 -16.51
N ASN A 50 12.40 -16.55 -17.56
CA ASN A 50 11.09 -15.94 -17.77
C ASN A 50 10.02 -17.02 -17.81
N THR A 51 8.95 -16.81 -17.06
CA THR A 51 7.71 -17.60 -17.20
C THR A 51 6.67 -16.72 -17.87
N THR A 52 6.25 -17.10 -19.08
CA THR A 52 5.25 -16.35 -19.86
C THR A 52 3.89 -17.01 -19.72
N SER A 53 2.88 -16.23 -19.38
CA SER A 53 1.48 -16.63 -19.47
C SER A 53 0.82 -15.82 -20.59
N ASN A 54 0.31 -16.54 -21.60
CA ASN A 54 -0.43 -15.92 -22.70
C ASN A 54 -1.80 -15.48 -22.20
N ASN A 55 -2.18 -14.25 -22.55
CA ASN A 55 -3.43 -13.59 -22.14
C ASN A 55 -3.65 -13.40 -20.62
N CYS A 56 -2.74 -13.88 -19.77
CA CYS A 56 -2.86 -13.81 -18.30
C CYS A 56 -4.16 -14.35 -17.73
N THR A 57 -4.84 -15.25 -18.45
CA THR A 57 -6.20 -15.71 -18.09
C THR A 57 -6.24 -16.42 -16.75
N ASP A 58 -5.13 -17.03 -16.35
CA ASP A 58 -5.02 -17.73 -15.05
C ASP A 58 -5.02 -16.76 -13.86
N PHE A 59 -4.73 -15.49 -14.10
CA PHE A 59 -4.58 -14.46 -13.07
C PHE A 59 -5.64 -13.36 -13.15
N ILE A 60 -6.25 -13.16 -14.33
CA ILE A 60 -7.33 -12.18 -14.51
C ILE A 60 -8.64 -12.83 -14.06
N GLN A 61 -9.07 -12.52 -12.84
CA GLN A 61 -10.19 -13.22 -12.21
C GLN A 61 -11.53 -12.50 -12.34
N HIS A 62 -11.53 -11.17 -12.46
CA HIS A 62 -12.76 -10.38 -12.42
C HIS A 62 -12.73 -9.25 -13.45
N SER A 63 -13.88 -9.03 -14.07
CA SER A 63 -14.13 -7.90 -14.97
C SER A 63 -15.29 -7.06 -14.44
N ARG A 64 -15.12 -5.74 -14.44
CA ARG A 64 -16.16 -4.77 -14.11
C ARG A 64 -16.32 -3.82 -15.28
N ILE A 65 -17.55 -3.73 -15.79
CA ILE A 65 -17.90 -2.80 -16.86
C ILE A 65 -18.94 -1.83 -16.32
N LYS A 66 -18.61 -0.54 -16.27
CA LYS A 66 -19.54 0.51 -15.82
C LYS A 66 -19.28 1.80 -16.59
N ASP A 67 -20.33 2.42 -17.13
CA ASP A 67 -20.25 3.73 -17.80
C ASP A 67 -19.19 3.79 -18.94
N ASN A 68 -19.09 2.73 -19.75
CA ASN A 68 -18.04 2.52 -20.76
C ASN A 68 -16.60 2.52 -20.21
N ILE A 69 -16.43 2.16 -18.94
CA ILE A 69 -15.13 1.88 -18.33
C ILE A 69 -15.05 0.37 -18.13
N TYR A 70 -14.05 -0.24 -18.75
CA TYR A 70 -13.76 -1.67 -18.73
C TYR A 70 -12.58 -1.89 -17.81
N CYS A 71 -12.79 -2.58 -16.69
CA CYS A 71 -11.79 -2.83 -15.67
C CYS A 71 -11.58 -4.32 -15.43
N TYR A 72 -10.32 -4.73 -15.28
CA TYR A 72 -9.89 -6.09 -15.02
C TYR A 72 -9.05 -6.15 -13.76
N LEU A 73 -9.26 -7.18 -12.94
CA LEU A 73 -8.45 -7.46 -11.76
C LEU A 73 -7.49 -8.61 -12.05
N PHE A 74 -6.20 -8.36 -11.93
CA PHE A 74 -5.16 -9.36 -11.86
C PHE A 74 -4.83 -9.66 -10.39
N GLU A 75 -4.85 -10.94 -10.05
CA GLU A 75 -4.56 -11.45 -8.71
C GLU A 75 -3.82 -12.78 -8.78
N THR A 76 -2.79 -12.93 -7.94
CA THR A 76 -2.02 -14.18 -7.81
C THR A 76 -2.43 -15.01 -6.60
N ASN A 77 -3.37 -14.52 -5.79
CA ASN A 77 -3.87 -15.18 -4.57
C ASN A 77 -2.76 -15.61 -3.60
N ASN A 78 -1.72 -14.76 -3.46
CA ASN A 78 -0.53 -15.01 -2.65
C ASN A 78 0.27 -16.29 -3.00
N THR A 79 0.16 -16.78 -4.24
CA THR A 79 0.97 -17.93 -4.70
C THR A 79 2.38 -17.53 -5.14
N TYR A 80 2.54 -16.28 -5.60
CA TYR A 80 3.80 -15.75 -6.10
C TYR A 80 4.23 -14.52 -5.28
N PHE A 81 5.54 -14.36 -5.12
CA PHE A 81 6.14 -13.29 -4.31
C PHE A 81 7.36 -12.69 -5.00
N PHE A 82 7.58 -11.40 -4.72
CA PHE A 82 8.84 -10.74 -5.00
C PHE A 82 9.87 -11.08 -3.92
N GLY A 83 11.08 -11.50 -4.32
CA GLY A 83 12.15 -11.87 -3.40
C GLY A 83 13.09 -10.70 -3.10
N ASN A 84 13.47 -10.53 -1.83
CA ASN A 84 14.49 -9.55 -1.47
C ASN A 84 15.89 -10.08 -1.83
N PRO A 85 16.62 -9.45 -2.76
CA PRO A 85 17.94 -9.93 -3.18
C PRO A 85 18.99 -9.84 -2.06
N ASP A 86 18.77 -8.96 -1.07
CA ASP A 86 19.69 -8.74 0.06
C ASP A 86 19.36 -9.62 1.27
N SER A 87 18.31 -10.45 1.17
CA SER A 87 18.00 -11.42 2.23
C SER A 87 19.08 -12.50 2.25
N GLY A 88 19.87 -12.53 3.32
CA GLY A 88 20.92 -13.54 3.53
C GLY A 88 20.39 -14.96 3.75
N ASN A 89 19.08 -15.16 3.75
CA ASN A 89 18.45 -16.47 3.85
C ASN A 89 18.50 -17.15 2.48
N ASN A 90 18.95 -18.42 2.44
CA ASN A 90 18.82 -19.33 1.31
C ASN A 90 17.34 -19.64 1.03
N LEU A 91 16.58 -18.62 0.64
CA LEU A 91 15.19 -18.75 0.26
C LEU A 91 15.13 -19.55 -1.04
N THR A 92 14.44 -20.69 -1.00
CA THR A 92 14.31 -21.63 -2.10
C THR A 92 13.75 -20.93 -3.34
N ARG A 93 14.59 -20.86 -4.38
CA ARG A 93 14.37 -20.18 -5.66
C ARG A 93 13.33 -20.90 -6.54
N PRO A 94 12.78 -20.21 -7.57
CA PRO A 94 13.02 -18.81 -7.94
C PRO A 94 11.87 -17.85 -7.55
N TRP A 95 12.22 -16.67 -7.03
CA TRP A 95 11.26 -15.58 -6.78
C TRP A 95 11.07 -14.72 -8.02
N VAL A 96 9.95 -14.01 -8.04
CA VAL A 96 9.66 -13.02 -9.10
C VAL A 96 10.48 -11.76 -8.80
N ARG A 97 11.10 -11.20 -9.82
CA ARG A 97 11.80 -9.92 -9.72
C ARG A 97 10.91 -8.77 -10.16
N ASN A 98 10.29 -8.93 -11.32
CA ASN A 98 9.39 -7.96 -11.92
C ASN A 98 8.44 -8.68 -12.89
N ILE A 99 7.28 -8.06 -13.15
CA ILE A 99 6.26 -8.62 -14.03
C ILE A 99 6.01 -7.64 -15.15
N ASP A 100 6.18 -8.09 -16.37
CA ASP A 100 5.85 -7.32 -17.57
C ASP A 100 4.45 -7.66 -18.05
N PHE A 101 3.68 -6.63 -18.37
CA PHE A 101 2.34 -6.72 -18.93
C PHE A 101 2.30 -6.02 -20.28
N TYR A 102 1.81 -6.72 -21.29
CA TYR A 102 1.66 -6.20 -22.64
C TYR A 102 0.18 -6.05 -22.94
N PHE A 103 -0.26 -4.84 -23.26
CA PHE A 103 -1.68 -4.54 -23.42
C PHE A 103 -2.00 -4.09 -24.84
N LYS A 104 -3.21 -4.43 -25.26
CA LYS A 104 -3.83 -3.99 -26.51
C LYS A 104 -5.16 -3.32 -26.19
N ILE A 105 -5.43 -2.23 -26.89
CA ILE A 105 -6.67 -1.47 -26.78
C ILE A 105 -7.49 -1.78 -28.02
N ASP A 106 -8.70 -2.30 -27.87
CA ASP A 106 -9.47 -2.82 -29.00
C ASP A 106 -9.93 -1.73 -29.98
N ASN A 107 -10.30 -0.56 -29.46
CA ASN A 107 -10.77 0.56 -30.26
C ASN A 107 -10.06 1.86 -29.85
N ILE A 108 -8.81 2.02 -30.31
CA ILE A 108 -8.02 3.25 -30.10
C ILE A 108 -8.77 4.48 -30.62
N THR A 109 -9.42 4.38 -31.79
CA THR A 109 -10.13 5.48 -32.43
C THR A 109 -11.22 6.07 -31.53
N ASN A 110 -11.91 5.24 -30.74
CA ASN A 110 -12.94 5.71 -29.82
C ASN A 110 -12.34 6.45 -28.60
N ILE A 111 -11.13 6.07 -28.18
CA ILE A 111 -10.40 6.79 -27.12
C ILE A 111 -9.90 8.14 -27.64
N THR A 112 -9.19 8.13 -28.77
CA THR A 112 -8.58 9.35 -29.35
C THR A 112 -9.60 10.34 -29.91
N SER A 113 -10.83 9.90 -30.20
CA SER A 113 -11.91 10.82 -30.62
C SER A 113 -12.56 11.55 -29.44
N LYS A 114 -12.40 11.05 -28.21
CA LYS A 114 -12.98 11.62 -26.99
C LYS A 114 -11.96 12.33 -26.11
N TYR A 115 -10.70 11.95 -26.20
CA TYR A 115 -9.61 12.54 -25.44
C TYR A 115 -8.52 13.05 -26.38
N ILE A 116 -7.95 14.21 -26.05
CA ILE A 116 -6.81 14.81 -26.78
C ILE A 116 -5.52 13.99 -26.57
N SER A 117 -5.48 13.17 -25.51
CA SER A 117 -4.34 12.33 -25.17
C SER A 117 -4.21 11.10 -26.07
N VAL A 118 -2.98 10.58 -26.15
CA VAL A 118 -2.69 9.27 -26.70
C VAL A 118 -3.49 8.20 -25.94
N GLY A 119 -3.91 7.13 -26.63
CA GLY A 119 -4.64 6.03 -26.01
C GLY A 119 -3.87 5.45 -24.82
N ALA A 120 -4.50 5.39 -23.66
CA ALA A 120 -3.87 4.94 -22.42
C ALA A 120 -4.84 4.15 -21.56
N ILE A 121 -4.27 3.25 -20.76
CA ILE A 121 -4.96 2.49 -19.72
C ILE A 121 -4.60 3.08 -18.35
N SER A 122 -5.52 3.01 -17.40
CA SER A 122 -5.23 3.30 -16.00
C SER A 122 -4.90 2.00 -15.29
N VAL A 123 -3.78 1.97 -14.56
CA VAL A 123 -3.35 0.81 -13.79
C VAL A 123 -3.20 1.22 -12.33
N GLN A 124 -3.85 0.50 -11.44
CA GLN A 124 -3.83 0.78 -10.01
C GLN A 124 -3.34 -0.44 -9.22
N LEU A 125 -2.36 -0.22 -8.35
CA LEU A 125 -1.80 -1.26 -7.48
C LEU A 125 -2.42 -1.20 -6.10
N MET A 126 -2.78 -2.36 -5.55
CA MET A 126 -3.37 -2.51 -4.22
C MET A 126 -2.66 -3.62 -3.45
N ASP A 127 -2.57 -3.46 -2.13
CA ASP A 127 -2.05 -4.54 -1.28
C ASP A 127 -3.05 -5.71 -1.31
N PRO A 128 -2.61 -6.97 -1.52
CA PRO A 128 -3.53 -8.11 -1.59
C PRO A 128 -4.36 -8.33 -0.32
N ASN A 129 -3.87 -7.82 0.83
CA ASN A 129 -4.59 -7.89 2.11
C ASN A 129 -5.57 -6.73 2.30
N PHE A 130 -5.50 -5.69 1.47
CA PHE A 130 -6.35 -4.51 1.53
C PHE A 130 -6.69 -4.02 0.12
N ASN A 131 -7.73 -4.63 -0.46
CA ASN A 131 -8.29 -4.29 -1.77
C ASN A 131 -9.74 -3.83 -1.62
N PRO A 132 -9.99 -2.57 -1.23
CA PRO A 132 -11.34 -2.08 -0.99
C PRO A 132 -12.15 -1.83 -2.27
N LEU A 133 -11.54 -1.90 -3.47
CA LEU A 133 -12.25 -1.75 -4.74
C LEU A 133 -13.00 -3.02 -5.14
N TRP A 134 -12.40 -4.18 -4.85
CA TRP A 134 -12.94 -5.49 -5.26
C TRP A 134 -13.37 -6.37 -4.07
N LYS A 135 -12.77 -6.17 -2.89
CA LYS A 135 -13.00 -6.97 -1.67
C LYS A 135 -13.49 -6.04 -0.54
N GLU A 136 -14.62 -5.36 -0.76
CA GLU A 136 -15.16 -4.37 0.19
C GLU A 136 -15.24 -4.92 1.61
N LYS A 137 -14.34 -4.45 2.48
CA LYS A 137 -14.36 -4.74 3.91
C LYS A 137 -13.77 -3.54 4.66
N ALA A 138 -14.58 -2.51 4.89
CA ALA A 138 -14.22 -1.42 5.79
C ALA A 138 -14.63 -1.80 7.21
N ALA A 139 -13.67 -1.93 8.12
CA ALA A 139 -13.91 -2.26 9.53
C ALA A 139 -13.69 -1.06 10.47
N SER A 140 -12.91 -0.06 10.05
CA SER A 140 -12.51 1.10 10.84
C SER A 140 -12.59 2.43 10.07
N ILE A 141 -12.56 3.57 10.77
CA ILE A 141 -12.53 4.91 10.15
C ILE A 141 -11.26 5.10 9.30
N ALA A 142 -10.14 4.53 9.71
CA ALA A 142 -8.91 4.59 8.95
C ALA A 142 -9.02 3.78 7.64
N ASP A 143 -9.74 2.65 7.66
CA ASP A 143 -10.05 1.92 6.43
C ASP A 143 -10.89 2.79 5.48
N LEU A 144 -11.77 3.66 5.99
CA LEU A 144 -12.56 4.57 5.14
C LEU A 144 -11.69 5.62 4.44
N TYR A 145 -10.74 6.23 5.14
CA TYR A 145 -9.82 7.21 4.55
C TYR A 145 -8.91 6.58 3.49
N GLU A 146 -8.35 5.40 3.77
CA GLU A 146 -7.52 4.70 2.79
C GLU A 146 -8.35 4.17 1.62
N ASN A 147 -9.58 3.69 1.88
CA ASN A 147 -10.53 3.34 0.82
C ASN A 147 -10.84 4.54 -0.08
N GLN A 148 -11.04 5.74 0.49
CA GLN A 148 -11.21 6.96 -0.30
C GLN A 148 -9.97 7.28 -1.13
N THR A 149 -8.77 7.20 -0.55
CA THR A 149 -7.50 7.45 -1.25
C THR A 149 -7.31 6.50 -2.43
N ILE A 150 -7.60 5.21 -2.23
CA ILE A 150 -7.58 4.19 -3.28
C ILE A 150 -8.68 4.47 -4.31
N LYS A 151 -9.92 4.77 -3.90
CA LYS A 151 -11.00 5.16 -4.84
C LYS A 151 -10.67 6.42 -5.64
N SER A 152 -9.85 7.32 -5.09
CA SER A 152 -9.35 8.52 -5.77
C SER A 152 -8.15 8.25 -6.68
N GLN A 153 -7.71 6.98 -6.83
CA GLN A 153 -6.66 6.55 -7.76
C GLN A 153 -5.29 7.24 -7.53
N ILE A 154 -4.98 7.63 -6.30
CA ILE A 154 -3.70 8.30 -5.97
C ILE A 154 -2.49 7.36 -6.20
N ASN A 155 -2.70 6.05 -6.13
CA ASN A 155 -1.68 5.01 -6.39
C ASN A 155 -1.81 4.40 -7.80
N ALA A 156 -2.42 5.14 -8.73
CA ALA A 156 -2.55 4.72 -10.12
C ALA A 156 -1.48 5.36 -11.02
N PHE A 157 -1.17 4.68 -12.11
CA PHE A 157 -0.31 5.18 -13.17
C PHE A 157 -0.93 4.85 -14.54
N ALA A 158 -0.44 5.50 -15.58
CA ALA A 158 -0.94 5.26 -16.94
C ALA A 158 -0.07 4.21 -17.66
N GLY A 159 -0.69 3.28 -18.37
CA GLY A 159 -0.04 2.54 -19.45
C GLY A 159 -0.32 3.27 -20.76
N ILE A 160 0.67 3.96 -21.32
CA ILE A 160 0.48 4.82 -22.50
C ILE A 160 0.85 4.03 -23.76
N GLN A 161 0.04 4.16 -24.82
CA GLN A 161 0.36 3.57 -26.11
C GLN A 161 1.71 4.07 -26.63
N ASN A 162 2.48 3.17 -27.26
CA ASN A 162 3.84 3.37 -27.76
C ASN A 162 4.85 3.77 -26.67
N MET A 163 4.53 3.53 -25.39
CA MET A 163 5.44 3.70 -24.27
C MET A 163 5.55 2.44 -23.43
N THR A 164 6.70 2.33 -22.78
CA THR A 164 6.97 1.42 -21.68
C THR A 164 6.84 2.19 -20.37
N THR A 165 5.92 1.77 -19.50
CA THR A 165 5.80 2.32 -18.15
C THR A 165 6.45 1.40 -17.14
N LEU A 166 7.46 1.86 -16.39
CA LEU A 166 8.03 1.14 -15.26
C LEU A 166 7.37 1.64 -13.97
N ALA A 167 6.64 0.78 -13.27
CA ALA A 167 6.01 1.09 -11.99
C ALA A 167 6.70 0.35 -10.85
N TYR A 168 7.26 1.12 -9.92
CA TYR A 168 7.88 0.61 -8.71
C TYR A 168 6.99 0.95 -7.52
N PHE A 169 6.70 -0.04 -6.69
CA PHE A 169 5.90 0.17 -5.49
C PHE A 169 6.69 -0.03 -4.20
N THR A 170 6.31 0.68 -3.15
CA THR A 170 6.80 0.49 -1.78
C THR A 170 5.61 0.28 -0.86
N LYS A 171 5.70 -0.74 0.00
CA LYS A 171 4.65 -1.04 0.97
C LYS A 171 4.75 -0.13 2.18
N GLN A 172 3.62 0.45 2.58
CA GLN A 172 3.48 1.22 3.81
C GLN A 172 2.36 0.62 4.65
N THR A 173 2.55 0.62 5.97
CA THR A 173 1.55 0.11 6.90
C THR A 173 1.24 1.17 7.94
N ILE A 174 -0.04 1.52 8.05
CA ILE A 174 -0.54 2.36 9.14
C ILE A 174 -1.15 1.43 10.19
N GLN A 175 -0.72 1.60 11.43
CA GLN A 175 -1.31 0.93 12.58
C GLN A 175 -2.20 1.91 13.32
N THR A 176 -3.50 1.66 13.26
CA THR A 176 -4.50 2.51 13.93
C THR A 176 -5.03 1.84 15.18
N ILE A 177 -5.37 2.64 16.18
CA ILE A 177 -5.95 2.12 17.42
C ILE A 177 -7.45 1.97 17.22
N LEU A 178 -8.00 0.79 17.51
CA LEU A 178 -9.43 0.55 17.39
C LEU A 178 -10.24 1.45 18.33
N PRO A 179 -11.43 1.93 17.91
CA PRO A 179 -12.29 2.71 18.79
C PRO A 179 -12.68 1.84 20.00
N HIS A 180 -12.47 2.37 21.20
CA HIS A 180 -12.71 1.71 22.51
C HIS A 180 -11.64 0.72 22.98
N ASP A 181 -10.43 0.77 22.44
CA ASP A 181 -9.33 -0.02 23.02
C ASP A 181 -8.93 0.48 24.42
N ILE A 182 -9.27 -0.33 25.42
CA ILE A 182 -9.03 -0.05 26.84
C ILE A 182 -7.53 0.04 27.13
N PHE A 183 -6.70 -0.75 26.45
CA PHE A 183 -5.25 -0.73 26.67
C PHE A 183 -4.64 0.61 26.24
N ALA A 184 -5.08 1.14 25.11
CA ALA A 184 -4.70 2.47 24.64
C ALA A 184 -5.07 3.58 25.65
N ILE A 185 -6.28 3.51 26.21
CA ILE A 185 -6.80 4.50 27.17
C ILE A 185 -6.01 4.46 28.48
N PHE A 186 -5.76 3.25 29.00
CA PHE A 186 -5.01 3.09 30.24
C PHE A 186 -3.52 3.40 30.07
N GLY A 187 -2.97 3.33 28.86
CA GLY A 187 -1.57 3.62 28.57
C GLY A 187 -0.67 2.40 28.57
N THR A 188 -1.24 1.23 28.30
CA THR A 188 -0.54 -0.02 28.03
C THR A 188 -0.51 -0.29 26.52
N THR A 189 0.12 -1.39 26.08
CA THR A 189 0.28 -1.69 24.65
C THR A 189 -1.08 -1.85 23.97
N PRO A 190 -1.43 -0.98 23.02
CA PRO A 190 -2.73 -1.02 22.37
C PRO A 190 -2.82 -2.14 21.34
N ASN A 191 -4.04 -2.59 21.06
CA ASN A 191 -4.37 -3.47 19.96
C ASN A 191 -4.47 -2.67 18.68
N TYR A 192 -3.47 -2.86 17.82
CA TYR A 192 -3.40 -2.17 16.54
C TYR A 192 -4.18 -2.91 15.45
N HIS A 193 -4.96 -2.15 14.70
CA HIS A 193 -5.51 -2.55 13.41
C HIS A 193 -4.57 -2.08 12.29
N ASN A 194 -4.03 -3.04 11.55
CA ASN A 194 -3.05 -2.77 10.51
C ASN A 194 -3.74 -2.57 9.17
N ILE A 195 -3.43 -1.44 8.53
CA ILE A 195 -3.88 -1.12 7.17
C ILE A 195 -2.62 -1.01 6.32
N SER A 196 -2.57 -1.79 5.25
CA SER A 196 -1.44 -1.76 4.31
C SER A 196 -1.89 -1.11 3.00
N TYR A 197 -1.07 -0.21 2.48
CA TYR A 197 -1.26 0.37 1.15
C TYR A 197 0.09 0.44 0.44
N LEU A 198 0.03 0.72 -0.86
CA LEU A 198 1.19 0.76 -1.73
C LEU A 198 1.36 2.16 -2.27
N ASN A 199 2.55 2.73 -2.10
CA ASN A 199 2.93 3.95 -2.80
C ASN A 199 3.62 3.57 -4.11
N VAL A 200 3.27 4.24 -5.22
CA VAL A 200 3.71 3.87 -6.57
C VAL A 200 4.43 5.03 -7.24
N ILE A 201 5.59 4.74 -7.82
CA ILE A 201 6.36 5.66 -8.64
C ILE A 201 6.44 5.08 -10.05
N SER A 202 6.00 5.86 -11.04
CA SER A 202 6.04 5.46 -12.46
C SER A 202 7.06 6.26 -13.25
N LYS A 203 7.73 5.60 -14.20
CA LYS A 203 8.63 6.21 -15.19
C LYS A 203 8.22 5.76 -16.58
N TYR A 204 8.29 6.67 -17.54
CA TYR A 204 7.80 6.44 -18.91
C TYR A 204 8.97 6.52 -19.89
N PHE A 205 9.08 5.51 -20.75
CA PHE A 205 10.10 5.43 -21.78
C PHE A 205 9.45 5.15 -23.14
N PRO A 206 10.02 5.64 -24.25
CA PRO A 206 9.58 5.21 -25.57
C PRO A 206 9.73 3.69 -25.73
N LEU A 207 8.73 3.04 -26.32
CA LEU A 207 8.85 1.63 -26.67
C LEU A 207 9.91 1.44 -27.75
N HIS A 208 10.74 0.41 -27.59
CA HIS A 208 11.65 0.01 -28.66
C HIS A 208 10.83 -0.49 -29.86
N PRO A 209 11.10 -0.02 -31.09
CA PRO A 209 10.42 -0.53 -32.27
C PRO A 209 10.67 -2.03 -32.41
N ASN A 210 9.62 -2.84 -32.40
CA ASN A 210 9.72 -4.26 -32.67
C ASN A 210 8.58 -4.69 -33.61
N GLU A 211 8.68 -5.90 -34.16
CA GLU A 211 7.69 -6.43 -35.10
C GLU A 211 6.31 -6.57 -34.45
N ASP A 212 6.24 -6.91 -33.15
CA ASP A 212 4.96 -7.04 -32.43
C ASP A 212 4.20 -5.71 -32.26
N VAL A 213 4.90 -4.63 -31.94
CA VAL A 213 4.32 -3.27 -31.88
C VAL A 213 3.89 -2.84 -33.28
N SER A 214 4.73 -3.11 -34.28
CA SER A 214 4.46 -2.73 -35.67
C SER A 214 3.28 -3.50 -36.27
N ALA A 215 3.10 -4.77 -35.88
CA ALA A 215 1.98 -5.62 -36.28
C ALA A 215 0.69 -5.33 -35.51
N GLY A 216 0.72 -4.45 -34.49
CA GLY A 216 -0.43 -4.16 -33.65
C GLY A 216 -0.82 -5.34 -32.74
N ASN A 217 0.15 -6.19 -32.40
CA ASN A 217 -0.05 -7.28 -31.45
C ASN A 217 -0.27 -6.72 -30.04
N PHE A 218 0.47 -5.67 -29.66
CA PHE A 218 0.21 -4.88 -28.47
C PHE A 218 0.47 -3.40 -28.73
N HIS A 219 -0.19 -2.54 -27.96
CA HIS A 219 -0.12 -1.08 -28.11
C HIS A 219 0.79 -0.44 -27.07
N GLY A 220 1.03 -1.10 -25.94
CA GLY A 220 1.94 -0.61 -24.92
C GLY A 220 2.40 -1.72 -24.00
N HIS A 221 3.33 -1.36 -23.13
CA HIS A 221 3.89 -2.26 -22.13
C HIS A 221 4.01 -1.53 -20.80
N PHE A 222 3.71 -2.22 -19.71
CA PHE A 222 4.04 -1.74 -18.38
C PHE A 222 4.67 -2.84 -17.54
N ASN A 223 5.59 -2.44 -16.68
CA ASN A 223 6.26 -3.32 -15.73
C ASN A 223 5.82 -2.96 -14.31
N VAL A 224 5.62 -3.98 -13.48
CA VAL A 224 5.41 -3.82 -12.04
C VAL A 224 6.50 -4.56 -11.27
N GLY A 225 7.15 -3.86 -10.34
CA GLY A 225 8.13 -4.46 -9.45
C GLY A 225 8.27 -3.72 -8.12
N PRO A 226 8.93 -4.33 -7.12
CA PRO A 226 9.20 -3.67 -5.85
C PRO A 226 10.25 -2.57 -6.04
N GLY A 227 9.96 -1.36 -5.56
CA GLY A 227 10.94 -0.27 -5.48
C GLY A 227 11.84 -0.39 -4.24
N SER A 228 11.33 -1.00 -3.18
CA SER A 228 12.07 -1.27 -1.95
C SER A 228 11.42 -2.42 -1.17
N PHE A 229 12.24 -3.21 -0.48
CA PHE A 229 11.81 -4.20 0.52
C PHE A 229 11.76 -3.61 1.93
N ILE A 230 12.13 -2.34 2.06
CA ILE A 230 12.03 -1.56 3.29
C ILE A 230 10.60 -1.00 3.36
N HIS A 231 9.96 -1.19 4.51
CA HIS A 231 8.60 -0.73 4.77
C HIS A 231 8.56 0.23 5.96
N ASP A 232 7.77 1.28 5.81
CA ASP A 232 7.46 2.22 6.88
C ASP A 232 6.19 1.76 7.61
N VAL A 233 6.32 1.53 8.91
CA VAL A 233 5.19 1.32 9.82
C VAL A 233 4.92 2.61 10.58
N GLN A 234 3.79 3.25 10.30
CA GLN A 234 3.34 4.43 11.04
C GLN A 234 2.32 4.00 12.09
N SER A 235 2.67 4.12 13.37
CA SER A 235 1.76 3.73 14.46
C SER A 235 1.13 4.95 15.12
N GLU A 236 -0.19 4.91 15.28
CA GLU A 236 -0.92 5.90 16.08
C GLU A 236 -0.54 5.80 17.56
N LYS A 237 -0.45 6.97 18.22
CA LYS A 237 -0.25 7.08 19.67
C LYS A 237 -1.19 8.13 20.26
N LEU A 238 -1.81 7.80 21.39
CA LEU A 238 -2.57 8.75 22.19
C LEU A 238 -1.61 9.61 23.02
N SER A 239 -1.80 10.94 23.02
CA SER A 239 -0.96 11.85 23.81
C SER A 239 -1.30 11.84 25.30
N HIS A 240 -2.53 11.41 25.64
CA HIS A 240 -3.06 11.44 26.99
C HIS A 240 -3.62 10.06 27.34
N THR A 241 -3.02 9.44 28.36
CA THR A 241 -3.44 8.14 28.89
C THR A 241 -3.62 8.23 30.41
N VAL A 242 -4.37 7.30 31.00
CA VAL A 242 -4.60 7.27 32.46
C VAL A 242 -3.29 7.09 33.22
N LEU A 243 -2.40 6.18 32.77
CA LEU A 243 -1.09 5.98 33.39
C LEU A 243 -0.22 7.24 33.31
N PHE A 244 -0.27 7.96 32.18
CA PHE A 244 0.44 9.23 32.04
C PHE A 244 -0.10 10.29 33.01
N ALA A 245 -1.42 10.40 33.15
CA ALA A 245 -2.03 11.31 34.11
C ALA A 245 -1.67 10.95 35.56
N LEU A 246 -1.78 9.67 35.95
CA LEU A 246 -1.39 9.19 37.28
C LEU A 246 0.10 9.43 37.56
N GLY A 247 0.96 9.23 36.56
CA GLY A 247 2.39 9.54 36.67
C GLY A 247 2.66 11.03 36.91
N LEU A 248 1.97 11.92 36.18
CA LEU A 248 2.09 13.37 36.40
C LEU A 248 1.60 13.79 37.79
N PHE A 249 0.44 13.28 38.23
CA PHE A 249 -0.07 13.56 39.57
C PHE A 249 0.82 13.00 40.67
N GLY A 250 1.34 11.78 40.50
CA GLY A 250 2.27 11.16 41.45
C GLY A 250 3.61 11.89 41.54
N GLY A 251 4.17 12.31 40.40
CA GLY A 251 5.39 13.11 40.35
C GLY A 251 5.21 14.50 40.98
N GLY A 252 4.09 15.17 40.67
CA GLY A 252 3.75 16.47 41.26
C GLY A 252 3.54 16.39 42.77
N PHE A 253 2.81 15.37 43.24
CA PHE A 253 2.63 15.13 44.67
C PHE A 253 3.97 14.84 45.36
N GLY A 254 4.81 13.98 44.79
CA GLY A 254 6.13 13.67 45.34
C GLY A 254 7.04 14.89 45.48
N LEU A 255 7.01 15.81 44.51
CA LEU A 255 7.76 17.08 44.59
C LEU A 255 7.24 17.99 45.70
N ILE A 256 5.92 18.15 45.81
CA ILE A 256 5.31 18.99 46.86
C ILE A 256 5.61 18.40 48.24
N SER A 257 5.46 17.08 48.42
CA SER A 257 5.80 16.40 49.66
C SER A 257 7.29 16.52 49.99
N GLY A 258 8.18 16.39 49.00
CA GLY A 258 9.62 16.57 49.18
C GLY A 258 9.99 17.98 49.64
N ILE A 259 9.41 19.01 49.01
CA ILE A 259 9.59 20.41 49.43
C ILE A 259 9.08 20.64 50.85
N TYR A 260 7.90 20.08 51.17
CA TYR A 260 7.33 20.19 52.51
C TYR A 260 8.24 19.57 53.58
N ILE A 261 8.78 18.37 53.32
CA ILE A 261 9.74 17.70 54.22
C ILE A 261 11.04 18.51 54.33
N LEU A 262 11.54 19.11 53.25
CA LEU A 262 12.74 19.95 53.32
C LEU A 262 12.55 21.24 54.14
N LEU A 263 11.38 21.88 54.02
CA LEU A 263 11.10 23.16 54.69
C LEU A 263 10.62 22.99 56.14
N PHE A 264 9.86 21.94 56.42
CA PHE A 264 9.18 21.74 57.70
C PHE A 264 9.47 20.39 58.36
N GLY A 265 10.24 19.51 57.70
CA GLY A 265 10.70 18.27 58.30
C GLY A 265 11.72 18.57 59.38
N GLN A 266 11.37 18.23 60.61
CA GLN A 266 12.31 18.30 61.73
C GLN A 266 13.36 17.20 61.53
N LEU A 267 14.65 17.58 61.44
CA LEU A 267 15.73 16.62 61.64
C LEU A 267 15.50 15.98 63.01
N ARG A 268 15.38 14.66 63.03
CA ARG A 268 15.34 13.91 64.29
C ARG A 268 16.70 14.03 64.97
N ASN A 269 16.90 15.12 65.70
CA ASN A 269 17.97 15.25 66.68
C ASN A 269 17.57 14.42 67.90
N ASN A 270 17.74 13.10 67.80
CA ASN A 270 18.29 12.29 68.88
C ASN A 270 18.60 10.85 68.39
N PRO A 271 19.72 10.27 68.86
CA PRO A 271 20.19 8.93 68.51
C PRO A 271 19.19 7.83 68.87
#